data_AF-A0AAV2SQT8-F1
#
_entry.id   AF-A0AAV2SQT8-F1
#
_cell.length_a   1.000
_cell.length_b   1.000
_cell.length_c   1.000
_cell.angle_alpha   90.00
_cell.angle_beta   90.00
_cell.angle_gamma   90.00
#
_symmetry.space_group_name_H-M   'P 1'
#
loop_
_entity.id
_entity.type
_entity.pdbx_description
1 polymer ?
#
loop_
_entity_poly.entity_id
_entity_poly.type
_entity_poly.pdbx_seq_one_letter_code
_entity_poly.pdbx_strand_id
1 'polypeptide(L)'
;FALQLSYVQAAKVPLVFTSNQYNTTVPENALGNTAVVSDIMMGMYLPTETNNVPVVRYRIMNGDPDNFFKTSARVIGDFCFLEIHVRTNNRHVLNRESRDMYRLQIKAQERNGDRSKMTFLVL
;
A
#
# COMPACT_ATOMS: atom_id res chain seq x y z
N PHE A 1 16.00 46.71 12.61
CA PHE A 1 14.93 45.76 12.97
C PHE A 1 14.85 44.69 11.88
N ALA A 2 15.57 43.59 12.03
CA ALA A 2 15.49 42.46 11.11
C ALA A 2 14.51 41.44 11.71
N LEU A 3 13.37 41.24 11.05
CA LEU A 3 12.39 40.23 11.43
C LEU A 3 12.97 38.86 11.04
N GLN A 4 13.43 38.12 12.04
CA GLN A 4 13.82 36.72 11.89
C GLN A 4 12.52 35.93 11.68
N LEU A 5 12.20 35.60 10.43
CA LEU A 5 11.14 34.64 10.09
C LEU A 5 11.55 33.29 10.68
N SER A 6 11.01 32.96 11.85
CA SER A 6 11.10 31.61 12.39
C SER A 6 10.35 30.69 11.43
N TYR A 7 11.12 29.86 10.72
CA TYR A 7 10.57 28.78 9.91
C TYR A 7 9.87 27.82 10.88
N VAL A 8 8.57 28.01 11.08
CA VAL A 8 7.74 27.05 11.81
C VAL A 8 7.79 25.80 10.95
N GLN A 9 8.56 24.82 11.38
CA GLN A 9 8.70 23.54 10.70
C GLN A 9 7.30 22.92 10.73
N ALA A 10 6.55 23.05 9.63
CA ALA A 10 5.22 22.50 9.53
C ALA A 10 5.29 21.02 9.95
N ALA A 11 4.55 20.66 11.00
CA ALA A 11 4.56 19.31 11.52
C ALA A 11 4.22 18.36 10.37
N LYS A 12 5.17 17.49 10.00
CA LYS A 12 4.96 16.55 8.89
C LYS A 12 3.90 15.54 9.32
N VAL A 13 2.77 15.52 8.62
CA VAL A 13 1.68 14.57 8.88
C VAL A 13 2.21 13.13 8.77
N PRO A 14 1.98 12.27 9.78
CA PRO A 14 2.47 10.90 9.74
C PRO A 14 1.79 10.09 8.64
N LEU A 15 2.53 9.19 7.98
CA LEU A 15 1.92 8.19 7.10
C LEU A 15 1.27 7.11 7.96
N VAL A 16 -0.05 6.98 7.90
CA VAL A 16 -0.82 6.05 8.72
C VAL A 16 -1.77 5.27 7.81
N PHE A 17 -1.64 3.94 7.83
CA PHE A 17 -2.59 3.06 7.16
C PHE A 17 -3.94 3.05 7.89
N THR A 18 -5.03 2.83 7.17
CA THR A 18 -6.37 2.68 7.76
C THR A 18 -6.48 1.46 8.69
N SER A 19 -5.63 0.45 8.51
CA SER A 19 -5.48 -0.68 9.43
C SER A 19 -4.02 -1.16 9.54
N ASN A 20 -3.68 -1.73 10.70
CA ASN A 20 -2.40 -2.42 10.94
C ASN A 20 -2.31 -3.78 10.21
N GLN A 21 -3.47 -4.38 9.90
CA GLN A 21 -3.60 -5.61 9.13
C GLN A 21 -4.90 -5.59 8.32
N TYR A 22 -4.83 -6.03 7.07
CA TYR A 22 -6.00 -6.24 6.21
C TYR A 22 -6.24 -7.74 6.02
N ASN A 23 -7.47 -8.18 6.27
CA ASN A 23 -7.92 -9.53 5.89
C ASN A 23 -8.57 -9.41 4.52
N THR A 24 -8.09 -10.19 3.57
CA THR A 24 -8.43 -10.05 2.16
C THR A 24 -8.59 -11.40 1.51
N THR A 25 -9.16 -11.44 0.32
CA THR A 25 -9.37 -12.68 -0.42
C THR A 25 -9.01 -12.55 -1.89
N VAL A 26 -8.61 -13.66 -2.48
CA VAL A 26 -8.37 -13.85 -3.91
C VAL A 26 -8.78 -15.27 -4.27
N PRO A 27 -9.45 -15.50 -5.42
CA PRO A 27 -9.84 -16.85 -5.81
C PRO A 27 -8.60 -17.69 -6.15
N GLU A 28 -8.72 -19.00 -5.94
CA GLU A 28 -7.77 -19.97 -6.48
C GLU A 28 -7.75 -19.89 -8.01
N ASN A 29 -6.62 -20.22 -8.63
CA ASN A 29 -6.44 -20.16 -10.08
C ASN A 29 -6.78 -18.77 -10.68
N ALA A 30 -6.69 -17.70 -9.88
CA ALA A 30 -6.98 -16.35 -10.33
C ALA A 30 -6.15 -15.98 -11.57
N LEU A 31 -6.82 -15.35 -12.52
CA LEU A 31 -6.18 -14.89 -13.74
C LEU A 31 -5.27 -13.69 -13.47
N GLY A 32 -4.40 -13.44 -14.44
CA GLY A 32 -3.61 -12.23 -14.48
C GLY A 32 -4.46 -10.98 -14.29
N ASN A 33 -4.00 -10.05 -13.45
CA ASN A 33 -4.67 -8.80 -13.14
C ASN A 33 -5.98 -8.96 -12.34
N THR A 34 -6.30 -10.13 -11.79
CA THR A 34 -7.37 -10.26 -10.80
C THR A 34 -7.04 -9.45 -9.55
N ALA A 35 -7.98 -8.63 -9.09
CA ALA A 35 -7.83 -7.83 -7.89
C ALA A 35 -7.99 -8.68 -6.62
N VAL A 36 -7.20 -8.36 -5.60
CA VAL A 36 -7.39 -8.83 -4.24
C VAL A 36 -8.44 -7.94 -3.57
N VAL A 37 -9.41 -8.56 -2.90
CA VAL A 37 -10.58 -7.87 -2.35
C VAL A 37 -10.49 -7.80 -0.82
N SER A 38 -10.92 -6.67 -0.26
CA SER A 38 -11.01 -6.38 1.17
C SER A 38 -12.35 -5.75 1.47
N ASP A 39 -12.95 -6.07 2.62
CA ASP A 39 -14.21 -5.44 3.07
C ASP A 39 -14.00 -4.00 3.56
N ILE A 40 -12.75 -3.63 3.87
CA ILE A 40 -12.37 -2.28 4.28
C ILE A 40 -11.44 -1.62 3.25
N MET A 41 -11.49 -0.30 3.17
CA MET A 41 -10.58 0.48 2.33
C MET A 41 -9.13 0.27 2.77
N MET A 42 -8.31 -0.25 1.85
CA MET A 42 -6.89 -0.43 2.07
C MET A 42 -6.13 0.79 1.58
N GLY A 43 -5.32 1.40 2.44
CA GLY A 43 -4.52 2.55 2.06
C GLY A 43 -4.34 3.55 3.19
N MET A 44 -4.26 4.83 2.82
CA MET A 44 -4.07 5.92 3.77
C MET A 44 -4.69 7.22 3.29
N TYR A 45 -5.09 8.05 4.26
CA TYR A 45 -5.47 9.43 4.03
C TYR A 45 -4.22 10.29 3.76
N LEU A 46 -4.33 11.15 2.76
CA LEU A 46 -3.36 12.15 2.39
C LEU A 46 -3.79 13.51 2.97
N PRO A 47 -2.85 14.33 3.45
CA PRO A 47 -3.18 15.67 3.91
C PRO A 47 -3.66 16.55 2.74
N THR A 48 -4.82 17.18 2.91
CA THR A 48 -5.45 18.08 1.92
C THR A 48 -5.05 19.53 2.08
N GLU A 49 -4.63 19.94 3.28
CA GLU A 49 -4.37 21.35 3.64
C GLU A 49 -2.98 21.85 3.25
N THR A 50 -2.12 20.99 2.71
CA THR A 50 -0.75 21.36 2.35
C THR A 50 -0.60 21.51 0.85
N ASN A 51 0.05 22.59 0.40
CA ASN A 51 0.48 22.81 -1.00
C ASN A 51 1.41 21.71 -1.56
N ASN A 52 1.75 20.69 -0.76
CA ASN A 52 2.61 19.58 -1.12
C ASN A 52 2.00 18.26 -0.65
N VAL A 53 1.03 17.74 -1.40
CA VAL A 53 0.43 16.42 -1.15
C VAL A 53 1.50 15.33 -1.42
N PRO A 54 1.78 14.43 -0.46
CA PRO A 54 2.83 13.44 -0.62
C PRO A 54 2.45 12.42 -1.70
N VAL A 55 3.37 12.14 -2.62
CA VAL A 55 3.22 11.04 -3.57
C VAL A 55 3.64 9.74 -2.90
N VAL A 56 2.68 8.87 -2.60
CA VAL A 56 2.92 7.59 -1.92
C VAL A 56 3.06 6.46 -2.94
N ARG A 57 4.00 5.55 -2.70
CA ARG A 57 4.19 4.29 -3.43
C ARG A 57 4.08 3.12 -2.48
N TYR A 58 3.39 2.08 -2.91
CA TYR A 58 3.29 0.81 -2.19
C TYR A 58 4.25 -0.24 -2.76
N ARG A 59 4.85 -1.04 -1.90
CA ARG A 59 5.74 -2.16 -2.26
C ARG A 59 5.48 -3.36 -1.36
N ILE A 60 5.48 -4.55 -1.96
CA ILE A 60 5.57 -5.81 -1.21
C ILE A 60 7.03 -5.99 -0.80
N MET A 61 7.27 -6.08 0.50
CA MET A 61 8.60 -6.28 1.07
C MET A 61 8.89 -7.75 1.38
N ASN A 62 7.84 -8.52 1.69
CA ASN A 62 7.95 -9.93 2.04
C ASN A 62 6.60 -10.64 1.87
N GLY A 63 6.60 -11.98 1.93
CA GLY A 63 5.39 -12.81 1.90
C GLY A 63 4.93 -13.28 0.52
N ASP A 64 5.65 -12.88 -0.54
CA ASP A 64 5.37 -13.26 -1.92
C ASP A 64 6.62 -13.84 -2.61
N PRO A 65 7.08 -15.04 -2.21
CA PRO A 65 8.33 -15.62 -2.72
C PRO A 65 8.25 -15.98 -4.21
N ASP A 66 7.05 -16.32 -4.70
CA ASP A 66 6.81 -16.73 -6.09
C ASP A 66 6.39 -15.55 -6.98
N ASN A 67 6.38 -14.33 -6.42
CA ASN A 67 6.05 -13.08 -7.09
C ASN A 67 4.64 -13.07 -7.71
N PHE A 68 3.67 -13.70 -7.03
CA PHE A 68 2.30 -13.78 -7.47
C PHE A 68 1.61 -12.42 -7.57
N PHE A 69 2.01 -11.47 -6.72
CA PHE A 69 1.25 -10.25 -6.49
C PHE A 69 2.02 -9.00 -6.94
N LYS A 70 1.26 -7.97 -7.32
CA LYS A 70 1.76 -6.62 -7.60
C LYS A 70 0.91 -5.61 -6.85
N THR A 71 1.54 -4.50 -6.46
CA THR A 71 0.88 -3.36 -5.82
C THR A 71 0.82 -2.16 -6.73
N SER A 72 -0.30 -1.43 -6.70
CA SER A 72 -0.46 -0.10 -7.27
C SER A 72 -0.97 0.89 -6.22
N ALA A 73 -0.70 2.17 -6.45
CA ALA A 73 -1.25 3.27 -5.67
C ALA A 73 -2.24 4.03 -6.56
N ARG A 74 -3.46 4.25 -6.07
CA ARG A 74 -4.48 5.03 -6.76
C ARG A 74 -5.03 6.10 -5.83
N VAL A 75 -4.96 7.36 -6.24
CA VAL A 75 -5.47 8.48 -5.45
C VAL A 75 -6.87 8.84 -5.92
N ILE A 76 -7.81 8.97 -4.98
CA ILE A 76 -9.17 9.50 -5.21
C ILE A 76 -9.47 10.44 -4.05
N GLY A 77 -9.68 11.73 -4.35
CA GLY A 77 -9.86 12.75 -3.32
C GLY A 77 -8.64 12.84 -2.40
N ASP A 78 -8.88 12.70 -1.10
CA ASP A 78 -7.88 12.70 -0.04
C ASP A 78 -7.38 11.30 0.33
N PHE A 79 -7.73 10.26 -0.43
CA PHE A 79 -7.36 8.89 -0.11
C PHE A 79 -6.43 8.28 -1.16
N CYS A 80 -5.36 7.63 -0.70
CA CYS A 80 -4.45 6.85 -1.53
C CYS A 80 -4.69 5.35 -1.32
N PHE A 81 -5.44 4.73 -2.22
CA PHE A 81 -5.75 3.31 -2.23
C PHE A 81 -4.50 2.48 -2.48
N LEU A 82 -4.29 1.50 -1.60
CA LEU A 82 -3.45 0.34 -1.83
C LEU A 82 -4.26 -0.68 -2.63
N GLU A 83 -3.88 -0.89 -3.89
CA GLU A 83 -4.45 -1.92 -4.73
C GLU A 83 -3.47 -3.09 -4.85
N ILE A 84 -3.95 -4.32 -4.67
CA ILE A 84 -3.17 -5.53 -4.90
C ILE A 84 -3.84 -6.35 -5.99
N HIS A 85 -3.03 -6.84 -6.92
CA HIS A 85 -3.50 -7.67 -8.03
C HIS A 85 -2.56 -8.87 -8.25
N VAL A 86 -3.10 -9.94 -8.81
CA VAL A 86 -2.31 -11.06 -9.33
C VAL A 86 -1.54 -10.60 -10.57
N ARG A 87 -0.28 -11.01 -10.71
CA ARG A 87 0.52 -10.70 -11.90
C ARG A 87 0.07 -11.53 -13.09
N THR A 88 0.14 -10.93 -14.27
CA THR A 88 -0.32 -11.56 -15.52
C THR A 88 0.60 -12.66 -16.04
N ASN A 89 1.89 -12.64 -15.70
CA ASN A 89 2.87 -13.55 -16.28
C ASN A 89 3.55 -14.42 -15.21
N ASN A 90 2.73 -15.04 -14.36
CA ASN A 90 3.22 -16.02 -13.38
C ASN A 90 3.36 -17.40 -14.01
N ARG A 91 4.49 -18.05 -13.73
CA ARG A 91 4.72 -19.46 -14.11
C ARG A 91 4.02 -20.45 -13.18
N HIS A 92 3.65 -19.98 -12.00
CA HIS A 92 2.94 -20.74 -10.98
C HIS A 92 1.47 -20.31 -10.96
N VAL A 93 0.63 -21.15 -10.36
CA VAL A 93 -0.79 -20.89 -10.17
C VAL A 93 -1.08 -20.80 -8.68
N LEU A 94 -1.96 -19.88 -8.27
CA LEU A 94 -2.45 -19.85 -6.89
C LEU A 94 -3.22 -21.15 -6.65
N ASN A 95 -2.70 -21.97 -5.76
CA ASN A 95 -3.27 -23.27 -5.39
C ASN A 95 -3.31 -23.36 -3.86
N ARG A 96 -4.52 -23.47 -3.31
CA ARG A 96 -4.74 -23.49 -1.85
C ARG A 96 -4.17 -24.74 -1.20
N GLU A 97 -4.08 -25.85 -1.93
CA GLU A 97 -3.48 -27.10 -1.46
C GLU A 97 -1.95 -26.95 -1.28
N SER A 98 -1.31 -26.10 -2.09
CA SER A 98 0.13 -25.81 -2.00
C SER A 98 0.43 -24.74 -0.95
N ARG A 99 -0.39 -23.68 -0.90
CA ARG A 99 -0.32 -22.64 0.11
C ARG A 99 -1.72 -22.07 0.34
N ASP A 100 -2.22 -22.26 1.55
CA ASP A 100 -3.57 -21.86 1.92
C ASP A 100 -3.71 -20.40 2.34
N MET A 101 -2.58 -19.74 2.66
CA MET A 101 -2.54 -18.36 3.10
C MET A 101 -1.23 -17.64 2.69
N TYR A 102 -1.34 -16.38 2.30
CA TYR A 102 -0.22 -15.46 2.11
C TYR A 102 -0.25 -14.35 3.14
N ARG A 103 0.92 -14.03 3.72
CA ARG A 103 1.09 -12.92 4.66
C ARG A 103 2.04 -11.89 4.08
N LEU A 104 1.49 -10.95 3.31
CA LEU A 104 2.25 -9.91 2.64
C LEU A 104 2.62 -8.80 3.60
N GLN A 105 3.90 -8.45 3.62
CA GLN A 105 4.36 -7.25 4.31
C GLN A 105 4.40 -6.09 3.32
N ILE A 106 3.56 -5.07 3.52
CA ILE A 106 3.42 -3.94 2.59
C ILE A 106 4.08 -2.70 3.18
N LYS A 107 4.94 -2.06 2.38
CA LYS A 107 5.55 -0.77 2.69
C LYS A 107 4.88 0.34 1.88
N ALA A 108 4.38 1.36 2.57
CA ALA A 108 4.13 2.67 1.98
C ALA A 108 5.39 3.52 2.11
N GLN A 109 5.79 4.15 1.02
CA GLN A 109 6.94 5.06 1.00
C GLN A 109 6.58 6.33 0.25
N GLU A 110 6.92 7.48 0.82
CA GLU A 110 6.86 8.75 0.13
C GLU A 110 7.93 8.80 -0.98
N ARG A 111 7.55 9.23 -2.18
CA ARG A 111 8.45 9.23 -3.35
C ARG A 111 9.65 10.16 -3.18
N ASN A 112 9.42 11.33 -2.58
CA ASN A 112 10.41 12.42 -2.47
C ASN A 112 10.82 12.69 -1.01
N GLY A 113 10.63 11.71 -0.12
CA GLY A 113 10.97 11.83 1.29
C GLY A 113 11.32 10.50 1.93
N ASP A 114 11.86 10.54 3.14
CA ASP A 114 12.32 9.33 3.85
C ASP A 114 11.21 8.67 4.67
N ARG A 115 9.98 9.22 4.62
CA ARG A 115 8.85 8.67 5.36
C ARG A 115 8.41 7.34 4.76
N SER A 116 8.26 6.36 5.64
CA SER A 116 7.64 5.10 5.28
C SER A 116 6.87 4.49 6.44
N LYS A 117 5.87 3.68 6.11
CA LYS A 117 5.08 2.93 7.07
C LYS A 117 4.85 1.52 6.55
N MET A 118 4.70 0.58 7.48
CA MET A 118 4.46 -0.83 7.18
C MET A 118 3.06 -1.23 7.64
N THR A 119 2.45 -2.18 6.94
CA THR A 119 1.22 -2.88 7.31
C THR A 119 1.30 -4.33 6.81
N PHE A 120 0.35 -5.17 7.21
CA PHE A 120 0.24 -6.56 6.75
C PHE A 120 -1.04 -6.77 5.94
N LEU A 121 -0.94 -7.61 4.91
CA LEU A 121 -2.09 -8.17 4.20
C LEU A 121 -2.11 -9.67 4.42
N VAL A 122 -3.26 -10.21 4.80
CA VAL A 122 -3.49 -11.65 4.88
C VAL A 122 -4.46 -12.03 3.76
N LEU A 123 -4.02 -12.90 2.86
CA LEU A 123 -4.78 -13.45 1.74
C LEU A 123 -4.99 -14.94 1.89
#